data_AF-W1DL27-F1
#
_entry.id   AF-W1DL27-F1
#
_cell.length_a   1.000
_cell.length_b   1.000
_cell.length_c   1.000
_cell.angle_alpha   90.00
_cell.angle_beta   90.00
_cell.angle_gamma   90.00
#
_symmetry.space_group_name_H-M   'P 1'
#
loop_
_entity.id
_entity.type
_entity.pdbx_description
1 polymer ?
#
loop_
_entity_poly.entity_id
_entity_poly.type
_entity_poly.pdbx_seq_one_letter_code
_entity_poly.pdbx_strand_id
1 'polypeptide(L)'
;MCRLPQAASTLCLSRPTSSRFDLLQPLADGFRNYRRIEGGVSTETLLIDKAQQLTLTAPEMTVLVGGLRVLGANYDGSKHGVFTDRVGVLSNDFFVNLLDMATVWKAADDNAELFTGSDRKTGEAKYSATRVDLVFGSNSVLRALAEVYACADGQQKLVHDFVAAWTKVMNLDRFDL
;
A
#
# COMPACT_ATOMS: atom_id res chain seq x y z
N MET A 1 14.79 -53.61 4.32
CA MET A 1 13.84 -52.67 3.68
C MET A 1 13.61 -51.50 4.62
N CYS A 2 13.77 -50.30 4.06
CA CYS A 2 13.51 -48.93 4.57
C CYS A 2 14.21 -48.40 5.83
N ARG A 3 14.66 -47.14 5.68
CA ARG A 3 15.60 -46.35 6.49
C ARG A 3 14.88 -45.58 7.62
N LEU A 4 15.63 -45.31 8.70
CA LEU A 4 15.46 -44.20 9.68
C LEU A 4 15.68 -42.81 9.00
N PRO A 5 15.63 -41.62 9.65
CA PRO A 5 15.32 -41.26 11.07
C PRO A 5 14.51 -39.92 11.25
N GLN A 6 14.33 -39.49 12.52
CA GLN A 6 14.30 -38.08 12.99
C GLN A 6 13.09 -37.20 12.65
N ALA A 7 12.06 -37.27 13.50
CA ALA A 7 11.23 -36.10 13.78
C ALA A 7 11.94 -35.22 14.82
N ALA A 8 12.66 -34.20 14.34
CA ALA A 8 13.10 -33.07 15.16
C ALA A 8 11.85 -32.40 15.78
N SER A 9 11.69 -32.40 17.10
CA SER A 9 12.24 -31.38 17.99
C SER A 9 12.02 -29.95 17.49
N THR A 10 11.01 -29.31 18.09
CA THR A 10 11.18 -28.05 18.82
C THR A 10 10.79 -26.73 18.12
N LEU A 11 9.81 -26.08 18.76
CA LEU A 11 9.58 -24.63 18.91
C LEU A 11 8.58 -23.89 18.00
N CYS A 12 7.46 -23.53 18.65
CA CYS A 12 6.83 -22.20 18.65
C CYS A 12 6.48 -21.52 17.32
N LEU A 13 5.20 -21.61 16.96
CA LEU A 13 4.31 -20.46 17.12
C LEU A 13 2.89 -20.99 17.29
N SER A 14 2.36 -20.84 18.51
CA SER A 14 0.96 -21.06 18.81
C SER A 14 0.11 -20.23 17.85
N ARG A 15 -0.53 -20.89 16.85
CA ARG A 15 -1.71 -20.31 16.20
C ARG A 15 -2.68 -19.96 17.33
N PRO A 16 -3.08 -18.69 17.53
CA PRO A 16 -4.14 -18.42 18.47
C PRO A 16 -5.38 -19.19 18.01
N THR A 17 -5.75 -20.21 18.78
CA THR A 17 -6.94 -21.03 18.60
C THR A 17 -8.15 -20.19 18.94
N SER A 18 -8.63 -19.42 17.98
CA SER A 18 -9.84 -18.64 18.15
C SER A 18 -10.47 -18.46 16.78
N SER A 19 -11.23 -19.46 16.35
CA SER A 19 -11.95 -19.54 15.07
C SER A 19 -12.83 -18.32 14.75
N ARG A 20 -13.15 -17.50 15.76
CA ARG A 20 -13.86 -16.22 15.61
C ARG A 20 -13.01 -15.11 14.97
N PHE A 21 -11.69 -15.13 15.14
CA PHE A 21 -10.78 -14.13 14.56
C PHE A 21 -10.28 -14.50 13.16
N ASP A 22 -10.50 -15.74 12.72
CA ASP A 22 -10.17 -16.17 11.35
C ASP A 22 -10.97 -15.38 10.29
N LEU A 23 -12.19 -14.92 10.65
CA LEU A 23 -13.01 -14.05 9.81
C LEU A 23 -12.43 -12.65 9.62
N LEU A 24 -11.57 -12.19 10.54
CA LEU A 24 -10.96 -10.86 10.51
C LEU A 24 -9.63 -10.83 9.74
N GLN A 25 -9.17 -11.98 9.24
CA GLN A 25 -7.93 -12.03 8.48
C GLN A 25 -8.12 -11.31 7.12
N PRO A 26 -7.36 -10.24 6.82
CA PRO A 26 -7.54 -9.52 5.58
C PRO A 26 -7.13 -10.39 4.38
N LEU A 27 -8.02 -10.48 3.40
CA LEU A 27 -7.75 -11.14 2.12
C LEU A 27 -6.83 -10.31 1.24
N ALA A 28 -6.94 -8.99 1.34
CA ALA A 28 -6.03 -8.01 0.78
C ALA A 28 -5.98 -6.78 1.70
N ASP A 29 -4.84 -6.13 1.73
CA ASP A 29 -4.61 -4.88 2.44
C ASP A 29 -3.74 -3.97 1.57
N GLY A 30 -4.41 -3.08 0.82
CA GLY A 30 -3.73 -2.12 -0.05
C GLY A 30 -2.87 -1.10 0.70
N PHE A 31 -3.15 -0.84 1.98
CA PHE A 31 -2.33 0.09 2.78
C PHE A 31 -0.93 -0.47 3.03
N ARG A 32 -0.77 -1.80 3.13
CA ARG A 32 0.52 -2.49 3.31
C ARG A 32 1.03 -3.19 2.06
N ASN A 33 0.36 -2.98 0.93
CA ASN A 33 0.64 -3.64 -0.35
C ASN A 33 0.57 -5.17 -0.28
N TYR A 34 -0.41 -5.70 0.46
CA TYR A 34 -0.58 -7.14 0.69
C TYR A 34 -1.79 -7.68 -0.05
N ARG A 35 -1.62 -8.84 -0.70
CA ARG A 35 -2.71 -9.60 -1.32
C ARG A 35 -2.47 -11.10 -1.14
N ARG A 36 -3.49 -11.82 -0.65
CA ARG A 36 -3.41 -13.27 -0.42
C ARG A 36 -4.15 -14.10 -1.47
N ILE A 37 -5.18 -13.53 -2.11
CA ILE A 37 -6.03 -14.24 -3.07
C ILE A 37 -5.61 -13.86 -4.49
N GLU A 38 -5.29 -14.86 -5.31
CA GLU A 38 -5.09 -14.69 -6.75
C GLU A 38 -6.45 -14.84 -7.47
N GLY A 39 -6.80 -13.85 -8.31
CA GLY A 39 -8.00 -13.87 -9.14
C GLY A 39 -9.28 -13.26 -8.54
N GLY A 40 -10.30 -13.09 -9.40
CA GLY A 40 -11.66 -12.69 -9.05
C GLY A 40 -11.91 -11.19 -8.99
N VAL A 41 -11.22 -10.49 -8.07
CA VAL A 41 -11.45 -9.07 -7.81
C VAL A 41 -10.17 -8.28 -7.99
N SER A 42 -10.37 -7.13 -8.61
CA SER A 42 -9.40 -6.08 -8.84
C SER A 42 -8.75 -5.58 -7.52
N THR A 43 -7.42 -5.45 -7.46
CA THR A 43 -6.71 -5.02 -6.23
C THR A 43 -7.14 -3.63 -5.74
N GLU A 44 -7.42 -2.68 -6.63
CA GLU A 44 -8.00 -1.37 -6.27
C GLU A 44 -9.42 -1.47 -5.72
N THR A 45 -10.22 -2.42 -6.19
CA THR A 45 -11.57 -2.63 -5.63
C THR A 45 -11.47 -3.13 -4.19
N LEU A 46 -10.50 -4.01 -3.90
CA LEU A 46 -10.23 -4.47 -2.54
C LEU A 46 -9.66 -3.36 -1.65
N LEU A 47 -8.87 -2.43 -2.20
CA LEU A 47 -8.45 -1.22 -1.48
C LEU A 47 -9.66 -0.37 -1.08
N ILE A 48 -10.57 -0.11 -2.03
CA ILE A 48 -11.77 0.70 -1.77
C ILE A 48 -12.68 0.01 -0.74
N ASP A 49 -12.87 -1.30 -0.84
CA ASP A 49 -13.61 -2.10 0.15
C ASP A 49 -13.00 -1.95 1.53
N LYS A 50 -11.67 -2.07 1.64
CA LYS A 50 -10.97 -1.91 2.91
C LYS A 50 -11.07 -0.49 3.48
N ALA A 51 -10.99 0.53 2.62
CA ALA A 51 -11.17 1.91 3.02
C ALA A 51 -12.59 2.17 3.53
N GLN A 52 -13.60 1.56 2.90
CA GLN A 52 -15.00 1.64 3.32
C GLN A 52 -15.22 0.97 4.68
N GLN A 53 -14.62 -0.20 4.93
CA GLN A 53 -14.66 -0.86 6.25
C GLN A 53 -14.07 0.03 7.36
N LEU A 54 -13.07 0.84 7.04
CA LEU A 54 -12.43 1.78 7.97
C LEU A 54 -13.14 3.14 8.03
N THR A 55 -14.31 3.30 7.39
CA THR A 55 -15.07 4.56 7.32
C THR A 55 -14.26 5.74 6.77
N LEU A 56 -13.30 5.45 5.89
CA LEU A 56 -12.41 6.44 5.30
C LEU A 56 -13.05 7.07 4.06
N THR A 57 -12.81 8.36 3.90
CA THR A 57 -13.13 9.10 2.68
C THR A 57 -12.02 8.93 1.65
N ALA A 58 -12.30 9.22 0.37
CA ALA A 58 -11.30 9.13 -0.70
C ALA A 58 -10.04 9.98 -0.44
N PRO A 59 -10.12 11.23 0.09
CA PRO A 59 -8.93 12.00 0.47
C PRO A 59 -8.14 11.36 1.62
N GLU A 60 -8.80 10.87 2.67
CA GLU A 60 -8.14 10.23 3.81
C GLU A 60 -7.42 8.94 3.38
N MET A 61 -8.07 8.11 2.57
CA MET A 61 -7.46 6.91 1.99
C MET A 61 -6.21 7.26 1.16
N THR A 62 -6.31 8.29 0.32
CA THR A 62 -5.20 8.74 -0.53
C THR A 62 -3.99 9.13 0.31
N VAL A 63 -4.19 9.99 1.30
CA VAL A 63 -3.11 10.46 2.17
C VAL A 63 -2.51 9.31 2.98
N LEU A 64 -3.34 8.42 3.53
CA LEU A 64 -2.85 7.25 4.27
C LEU A 64 -1.97 6.35 3.40
N VAL A 65 -2.38 6.05 2.16
CA VAL A 65 -1.57 5.23 1.26
C VAL A 65 -0.24 5.93 0.93
N GLY A 66 -0.27 7.20 0.52
CA GLY A 66 0.96 7.93 0.20
C GLY A 66 1.93 8.04 1.38
N GLY A 67 1.40 8.34 2.58
CA GLY A 67 2.20 8.43 3.80
C GLY A 67 2.77 7.09 4.25
N LEU A 68 1.99 6.00 4.19
CA LEU A 68 2.48 4.67 4.55
C LEU A 68 3.57 4.15 3.60
N ARG A 69 3.50 4.54 2.32
CA ARG A 69 4.53 4.19 1.33
C ARG A 69 5.87 4.88 1.62
N VAL A 70 5.87 6.18 1.92
CA VAL A 70 7.12 6.88 2.26
C VAL A 70 7.71 6.42 3.60
N LEU A 71 6.85 5.96 4.52
CA LEU A 71 7.29 5.34 5.77
C LEU A 71 7.81 3.91 5.60
N GLY A 72 7.61 3.29 4.42
CA GLY A 72 8.07 1.93 4.15
C GLY A 72 7.26 0.85 4.87
N ALA A 73 5.98 1.09 5.13
CA ALA A 73 5.10 0.16 5.87
C ALA A 73 4.56 -1.01 4.99
N ASN A 74 5.42 -1.59 4.14
CA ASN A 74 5.07 -2.73 3.30
C ASN A 74 5.19 -4.05 4.06
N TYR A 75 4.31 -5.02 3.78
CA TYR A 75 4.19 -6.25 4.57
C TYR A 75 5.44 -7.14 4.58
N ASP A 76 6.19 -7.17 3.48
CA ASP A 76 7.40 -7.97 3.25
C ASP A 76 8.68 -7.13 3.26
N GLY A 77 8.56 -5.83 3.52
CA GLY A 77 9.66 -4.88 3.35
C GLY A 77 10.05 -4.66 1.87
N SER A 78 9.19 -5.05 0.92
CA SER A 78 9.40 -4.75 -0.50
C SER A 78 9.46 -3.25 -0.75
N LYS A 79 10.12 -2.86 -1.85
CA LYS A 79 10.22 -1.46 -2.30
C LYS A 79 9.07 -1.06 -3.23
N HIS A 80 7.99 -1.83 -3.26
CA HIS A 80 6.85 -1.56 -4.13
C HIS A 80 6.08 -0.33 -3.66
N GLY A 81 5.96 0.67 -4.53
CA GLY A 81 5.30 1.94 -4.23
C GLY A 81 6.12 2.88 -3.35
N VAL A 82 7.36 2.53 -2.96
CA VAL A 82 8.23 3.38 -2.15
C VAL A 82 8.97 4.35 -3.06
N PHE A 83 8.29 5.41 -3.48
CA PHE A 83 8.88 6.43 -4.36
C PHE A 83 9.54 7.54 -3.55
N THR A 84 10.57 7.19 -2.79
CA THR A 84 11.37 8.16 -2.04
C THR A 84 12.76 7.60 -1.76
N ASP A 85 13.75 8.49 -1.72
CA ASP A 85 15.11 8.16 -1.28
C ASP A 85 15.24 8.23 0.26
N ARG A 86 14.26 8.85 0.93
CA ARG A 86 14.27 9.13 2.39
C ARG A 86 13.20 8.31 3.09
N VAL A 87 13.34 6.99 3.05
CA VAL A 87 12.40 6.08 3.71
C VAL A 87 12.33 6.38 5.21
N GLY A 88 11.12 6.51 5.74
CA GLY A 88 10.86 6.86 7.14
C GLY A 88 10.62 8.35 7.40
N VAL A 89 10.81 9.21 6.40
CA VAL A 89 10.44 10.62 6.48
C VAL A 89 9.07 10.83 5.83
N LEU A 90 8.14 11.42 6.57
CA LEU A 90 6.81 11.74 6.05
C LEU A 90 6.90 12.93 5.08
N SER A 91 6.88 12.64 3.79
CA SER A 91 6.92 13.60 2.68
C SER A 91 5.81 13.30 1.66
N ASN A 92 5.59 14.24 0.73
CA ASN A 92 4.69 14.04 -0.41
C ASN A 92 5.41 13.43 -1.63
N ASP A 93 6.63 12.88 -1.45
CA ASP A 93 7.47 12.33 -2.51
C ASP A 93 6.74 11.24 -3.33
N PHE A 94 5.86 10.47 -2.67
CA PHE A 94 5.01 9.48 -3.34
C PHE A 94 4.21 10.08 -4.49
N PHE A 95 3.50 11.19 -4.25
CA PHE A 95 2.64 11.81 -5.25
C PHE A 95 3.43 12.56 -6.32
N VAL A 96 4.52 13.23 -5.92
CA VAL A 96 5.41 13.94 -6.84
C VAL A 96 6.02 12.96 -7.86
N ASN A 97 6.57 11.84 -7.39
CA ASN A 97 7.19 10.84 -8.27
C ASN A 97 6.17 10.02 -9.07
N LEU A 98 4.96 9.80 -8.54
CA LEU A 98 3.90 9.09 -9.26
C LEU A 98 3.37 9.91 -10.44
N LEU A 99 3.22 11.22 -10.27
CA LEU A 99 2.67 12.12 -11.29
C LEU A 99 3.74 12.67 -12.24
N ASP A 100 5.00 12.38 -11.99
CA ASP A 100 6.09 12.77 -12.88
C ASP A 100 6.01 12.04 -14.22
N MET A 101 5.79 12.81 -15.28
CA MET A 101 5.72 12.34 -16.67
C MET A 101 7.07 11.85 -17.21
N ALA A 102 8.17 12.07 -16.49
CA ALA A 102 9.47 11.48 -16.81
C ALA A 102 9.50 9.97 -16.55
N THR A 103 8.62 9.44 -15.71
CA THR A 103 8.55 8.00 -15.41
C THR A 103 7.48 7.33 -16.29
N VAL A 104 7.90 6.31 -17.03
CA VAL A 104 7.01 5.46 -17.83
C VAL A 104 6.80 4.14 -17.11
N TRP A 105 5.54 3.84 -16.83
CA TRP A 105 5.11 2.60 -16.19
C TRP A 105 4.83 1.51 -17.22
N LYS A 106 5.42 0.34 -17.02
CA LYS A 106 5.15 -0.87 -17.82
C LYS A 106 4.84 -2.03 -16.90
N ALA A 107 3.88 -2.87 -17.28
CA ALA A 107 3.61 -4.11 -16.56
C ALA A 107 4.87 -5.00 -16.61
N ALA A 108 5.27 -5.52 -15.46
CA ALA A 108 6.39 -6.43 -15.30
C ALA A 108 5.94 -7.90 -15.33
N ASP A 109 4.65 -8.15 -15.14
CA ASP A 109 4.02 -9.47 -15.17
C ASP A 109 2.84 -9.53 -16.16
N ASP A 110 2.51 -10.73 -16.60
CA ASP A 110 1.35 -10.99 -17.47
C ASP A 110 0.02 -10.74 -16.74
N ASN A 111 0.04 -10.80 -15.40
CA ASN A 111 -1.11 -10.56 -14.54
C ASN A 111 -1.38 -9.06 -14.28
N ALA A 112 -0.51 -8.16 -14.76
CA ALA A 112 -0.60 -6.71 -14.59
C ALA A 112 -0.81 -6.27 -13.12
N GLU A 113 -0.20 -6.98 -12.18
CA GLU A 113 -0.20 -6.64 -10.76
C GLU A 113 1.07 -5.91 -10.35
N LEU A 114 2.20 -6.21 -11.02
CA LEU A 114 3.49 -5.57 -10.80
C LEU A 114 3.83 -4.67 -11.98
N PHE A 115 4.30 -3.45 -11.69
CA PHE A 115 4.71 -2.47 -12.68
C PHE A 115 6.10 -1.94 -12.38
N THR A 116 6.88 -1.77 -13.43
CA THR A 116 8.20 -1.13 -13.37
C THR A 116 8.10 0.27 -13.96
N GLY A 117 8.51 1.26 -13.18
CA GLY A 117 8.66 2.65 -13.60
C GLY A 117 10.07 2.88 -14.13
N SER A 118 10.21 3.08 -15.44
CA SER A 118 11.47 3.38 -16.11
C SER A 118 11.55 4.85 -16.53
N ASP A 119 12.74 5.44 -16.50
CA ASP A 119 12.94 6.79 -17.02
C ASP A 119 12.67 6.85 -18.53
N ARG A 120 11.90 7.84 -18.97
CA ARG A 120 11.49 7.97 -20.37
C ARG A 120 12.66 8.19 -21.34
N LYS A 121 13.74 8.83 -20.88
CA LYS A 121 14.90 9.18 -21.72
C LYS A 121 15.96 8.08 -21.70
N THR A 122 16.27 7.52 -20.53
CA THR A 122 17.34 6.53 -20.40
C THR A 122 16.84 5.09 -20.50
N GLY A 123 15.55 4.84 -20.24
CA GLY A 123 14.99 3.50 -20.13
C GLY A 123 15.38 2.75 -18.86
N GLU A 124 16.11 3.39 -17.95
CA GLU A 124 16.57 2.77 -16.70
C GLU A 124 15.40 2.59 -15.72
N ALA A 125 15.27 1.40 -15.14
CA ALA A 125 14.26 1.10 -14.14
C ALA A 125 14.56 1.85 -12.83
N LYS A 126 13.70 2.81 -12.47
CA LYS A 126 13.81 3.61 -11.25
C LYS A 126 12.99 3.05 -10.10
N TYR A 127 11.74 2.67 -10.39
CA TYR A 127 10.76 2.31 -9.37
C TYR A 127 10.03 1.02 -9.71
N SER A 128 9.47 0.40 -8.68
CA SER A 128 8.52 -0.70 -8.82
C SER A 128 7.26 -0.34 -8.04
N ALA A 129 6.10 -0.73 -8.55
CA ALA A 129 4.81 -0.42 -7.93
C ALA A 129 3.81 -1.51 -8.23
N THR A 130 2.74 -1.55 -7.44
CA THR A 130 1.60 -2.43 -7.73
C THR A 130 0.43 -1.65 -8.28
N ARG A 131 -0.63 -2.37 -8.66
CA ARG A 131 -1.90 -1.76 -9.12
C ARG A 131 -2.51 -0.80 -8.09
N VAL A 132 -2.31 -1.07 -6.80
CA VAL A 132 -2.76 -0.23 -5.68
C VAL A 132 -2.10 1.15 -5.70
N ASP A 133 -0.84 1.21 -6.11
CA ASP A 133 -0.09 2.47 -6.14
C ASP A 133 -0.44 3.27 -7.41
N LEU A 134 -0.57 2.58 -8.55
CA LEU A 134 -0.86 3.23 -9.83
C LEU A 134 -2.32 3.67 -10.01
N VAL A 135 -3.27 3.14 -9.22
CA VAL A 135 -4.68 3.58 -9.29
C VAL A 135 -4.82 5.07 -9.01
N PHE A 136 -3.96 5.64 -8.16
CA PHE A 136 -3.92 7.07 -7.86
C PHE A 136 -3.46 7.92 -9.04
N GLY A 137 -2.77 7.35 -10.03
CA GLY A 137 -2.41 8.02 -11.27
C GLY A 137 -3.36 7.77 -12.44
N SER A 138 -4.19 6.72 -12.35
CA SER A 138 -5.06 6.25 -13.45
C SER A 138 -6.53 6.65 -13.29
N ASN A 139 -7.08 6.63 -12.08
CA ASN A 139 -8.45 7.04 -11.82
C ASN A 139 -8.54 8.58 -11.76
N SER A 140 -9.42 9.20 -12.55
CA SER A 140 -9.51 10.67 -12.65
C SER A 140 -9.79 11.37 -11.32
N VAL A 141 -10.62 10.78 -10.46
CA VAL A 141 -10.96 11.35 -9.14
C VAL A 141 -9.78 11.23 -8.18
N LEU A 142 -9.17 10.04 -8.09
CA LEU A 142 -8.00 9.84 -7.23
C LEU A 142 -6.79 10.64 -7.71
N ARG A 143 -6.64 10.80 -9.02
CA ARG A 143 -5.59 11.62 -9.63
C ARG A 143 -5.76 13.09 -9.27
N ALA A 144 -6.97 13.63 -9.31
CA ALA A 144 -7.22 15.00 -8.88
C ALA A 144 -6.83 15.22 -7.40
N LEU A 145 -7.08 14.22 -6.53
CA LEU A 145 -6.65 14.25 -5.14
C LEU A 145 -5.13 14.15 -5.00
N ALA A 146 -4.49 13.27 -5.76
CA ALA A 146 -3.03 13.11 -5.80
C ALA A 146 -2.33 14.41 -6.25
N GLU A 147 -2.89 15.11 -7.25
CA GLU A 147 -2.37 16.38 -7.75
C GLU A 147 -2.35 17.46 -6.67
N VAL A 148 -3.40 17.54 -5.83
CA VAL A 148 -3.45 18.49 -4.69
C VAL A 148 -2.30 18.25 -3.70
N TYR A 149 -1.97 16.98 -3.41
CA TYR A 149 -0.88 16.66 -2.48
C TYR A 149 0.51 16.71 -3.14
N ALA A 150 0.59 16.57 -4.46
CA ALA A 150 1.84 16.70 -5.21
C ALA A 150 2.29 18.16 -5.42
N CYS A 151 1.39 19.14 -5.26
CA CYS A 151 1.75 20.55 -5.31
C CYS A 151 2.86 20.90 -4.30
N ALA A 152 3.65 21.94 -4.61
CA ALA A 152 4.79 22.35 -3.79
C ALA A 152 4.38 22.81 -2.37
N ASP A 153 3.16 23.31 -2.20
CA ASP A 153 2.53 23.69 -0.92
C ASP A 153 1.76 22.52 -0.26
N GLY A 154 1.61 21.39 -0.96
CA GLY A 154 0.84 20.24 -0.52
C GLY A 154 1.48 19.43 0.63
N GLN A 155 2.77 19.61 0.89
CA GLN A 155 3.50 18.83 1.90
C GLN A 155 2.93 19.04 3.33
N GLN A 156 2.73 20.29 3.75
CA GLN A 156 2.20 20.57 5.10
C GLN A 156 0.78 20.04 5.26
N LYS A 157 -0.04 20.21 4.23
CA LYS A 157 -1.41 19.68 4.19
C LYS A 157 -1.44 18.16 4.27
N LEU A 158 -0.56 17.49 3.51
CA LEU A 158 -0.42 16.03 3.55
C LEU A 158 -0.06 15.54 4.96
N VAL A 159 0.90 16.19 5.64
CA VAL A 159 1.30 15.79 7.00
C VAL A 159 0.12 15.92 7.98
N HIS A 160 -0.59 17.06 7.94
CA HIS A 160 -1.74 17.29 8.82
C HIS A 160 -2.87 16.28 8.55
N ASP A 161 -3.23 16.10 7.29
CA ASP A 161 -4.31 15.20 6.88
C ASP A 161 -3.93 13.72 7.14
N PHE A 162 -2.63 13.37 7.05
CA PHE A 162 -2.13 12.05 7.40
C PHE A 162 -2.28 11.76 8.88
N VAL A 163 -1.87 12.70 9.74
CA VAL A 163 -1.98 12.55 11.20
C VAL A 163 -3.45 12.49 11.60
N ALA A 164 -4.32 13.29 11.01
CA ALA A 164 -5.76 13.26 11.27
C ALA A 164 -6.38 11.91 10.88
N ALA A 165 -6.09 11.43 9.66
CA ALA A 165 -6.59 10.14 9.18
C ALA A 165 -6.04 8.96 10.01
N TRP A 166 -4.76 9.00 10.38
CA TRP A 166 -4.14 7.99 11.23
C TRP A 166 -4.77 7.96 12.62
N THR A 167 -4.97 9.12 13.23
CA THR A 167 -5.62 9.25 14.55
C THR A 167 -7.05 8.76 14.51
N LYS A 168 -7.79 9.04 13.42
CA LYS A 168 -9.13 8.50 13.20
C LYS A 168 -9.12 6.98 13.18
N VAL A 169 -8.26 6.35 12.39
CA VAL A 169 -8.15 4.88 12.32
C VAL A 169 -7.82 4.27 13.68
N MET A 170 -6.91 4.88 14.44
CA MET A 170 -6.53 4.40 15.78
C MET A 170 -7.66 4.52 16.81
N ASN A 171 -8.63 5.42 16.60
CA ASN A 171 -9.76 5.62 17.51
C ASN A 171 -11.05 4.89 17.08
N LEU A 172 -11.05 4.11 15.99
CA LEU A 172 -12.27 3.44 15.49
C LEU A 172 -12.87 2.41 16.45
N ASP A 173 -12.06 1.87 17.38
CA ASP A 173 -12.51 0.88 18.38
C ASP A 173 -12.79 1.53 19.76
N ARG A 174 -12.66 2.86 19.86
CA ARG A 174 -12.90 3.60 21.10
C ARG A 174 -14.36 4.02 21.24
N PHE A 175 -15.23 3.05 21.46
CA PHE A 175 -16.66 3.28 21.76
C PHE A 175 -16.89 3.74 23.21
N ASP A 176 -15.83 3.83 24.01
CA ASP A 176 -15.82 4.21 25.43
C ASP A 176 -15.85 5.73 25.68
N LEU A 177 -15.55 6.54 24.65
CA LEU A 177 -15.54 8.00 24.67
C LEU A 177 -16.84 8.59 24.09
#